data_AF-A0A8S0R5K2-F1
#
_entry.id   AF-A0A8S0R5K2-F1
#
_cell.length_a   1.000
_cell.length_b   1.000
_cell.length_c   1.000
_cell.angle_alpha   90.00
_cell.angle_beta   90.00
_cell.angle_gamma   90.00
#
_symmetry.space_group_name_H-M   'P 1'
#
loop_
_entity.id
_entity.type
_entity.pdbx_description
1 polymer ?
#
loop_
_entity_poly.entity_id
_entity_poly.type
_entity_poly.pdbx_seq_one_letter_code
_entity_poly.pdbx_strand_id
1 'polypeptide(L)'
;MVASKILDDVHYNINAFYAHVGGVTNTELNRLKIELLFLLDSGVTVSSRVFESYCEYLEKEMLCTDATRMIERLAISNSIDDVTEISVEDTQTSSPLQILMQSQSEISLTL
;
A
#
# COMPACT_ATOMS: atom_id res chain seq x y z
N MET A 1 -3.73 -14.56 3.52
CA MET A 1 -4.63 -15.65 3.96
C MET A 1 -4.24 -17.01 3.36
N VAL A 2 -4.34 -17.24 2.04
CA VAL A 2 -4.11 -18.59 1.48
C VAL A 2 -2.67 -19.07 1.72
N ALA A 3 -1.66 -18.25 1.45
CA ALA A 3 -0.27 -18.57 1.77
C ALA A 3 -0.05 -18.82 3.28
N SER A 4 -0.56 -17.93 4.14
CA SER A 4 -0.48 -18.08 5.61
C SER A 4 -1.10 -19.39 6.09
N LYS A 5 -2.25 -19.80 5.52
CA LYS A 5 -2.92 -21.06 5.89
C LYS A 5 -2.15 -22.32 5.43
N ILE A 6 -1.33 -22.19 4.40
CA ILE A 6 -0.51 -23.29 3.87
C ILE A 6 0.80 -23.43 4.66
N LEU A 7 1.29 -22.34 5.23
CA LEU A 7 2.55 -22.29 5.98
C LEU A 7 2.37 -22.43 7.50
N ASP A 8 1.21 -22.02 8.03
CA ASP A 8 0.92 -22.05 9.47
C ASP A 8 -0.06 -23.19 9.83
N ASP A 9 0.32 -24.04 10.80
CA ASP A 9 -0.48 -25.21 11.20
C ASP A 9 -1.68 -24.87 12.11
N VAL A 10 -1.92 -23.60 12.41
CA VAL A 10 -2.92 -23.16 13.41
C VAL A 10 -4.29 -22.97 12.78
N HIS A 11 -5.18 -23.92 13.02
CA HIS A 11 -6.51 -23.97 12.42
C HIS A 11 -7.57 -23.96 13.53
N TYR A 12 -8.46 -22.95 13.54
CA TYR A 12 -9.90 -23.04 13.90
C TYR A 12 -10.57 -21.65 13.97
N ASN A 13 -9.83 -20.54 14.12
CA ASN A 13 -10.41 -19.16 14.19
C ASN A 13 -9.90 -18.19 13.09
N ILE A 14 -8.84 -18.55 12.35
CA ILE A 14 -8.18 -17.62 11.43
C ILE A 14 -9.09 -17.14 10.28
N ASN A 15 -10.02 -17.96 9.80
CA ASN A 15 -10.93 -17.58 8.72
C ASN A 15 -11.90 -16.46 9.15
N ALA A 16 -12.44 -16.52 10.37
CA ALA A 16 -13.32 -15.48 10.88
C ALA A 16 -12.58 -14.16 11.09
N PHE A 17 -11.32 -14.24 11.53
CA PHE A 17 -10.44 -13.08 11.65
C PHE A 17 -10.16 -12.43 10.29
N TYR A 18 -9.75 -13.19 9.27
CA TYR A 18 -9.50 -12.65 7.93
C TYR A 18 -10.77 -12.12 7.26
N ALA A 19 -11.92 -12.75 7.50
CA ALA A 19 -13.21 -12.30 7.00
C ALA A 19 -13.57 -10.94 7.60
N HIS A 20 -13.42 -10.82 8.92
CA HIS A 20 -13.69 -9.57 9.64
C HIS A 20 -12.77 -8.42 9.20
N VAL A 21 -11.45 -8.66 9.15
CA VAL A 21 -10.49 -7.65 8.67
C VAL A 21 -10.73 -7.28 7.20
N GLY A 22 -11.11 -8.25 6.38
CA GLY A 22 -11.42 -8.06 4.96
C GLY A 22 -12.80 -7.45 4.69
N GLY A 23 -13.64 -7.26 5.71
CA GLY A 23 -15.00 -6.72 5.56
C GLY A 23 -15.96 -7.64 4.78
N VAL A 24 -15.69 -8.94 4.76
CA VAL A 24 -16.50 -9.95 4.03
C VAL A 24 -17.04 -11.00 4.98
N THR A 25 -18.08 -11.72 4.57
CA THR A 25 -18.58 -12.86 5.34
C THR A 25 -17.63 -14.04 5.24
N ASN A 26 -17.70 -14.95 6.22
CA ASN A 26 -16.96 -16.22 6.17
C ASN A 26 -17.29 -17.04 4.93
N THR A 27 -18.55 -17.02 4.49
CA THR A 27 -19.01 -17.74 3.29
C THR A 27 -18.36 -17.18 2.03
N GLU A 28 -18.33 -15.85 1.88
CA GLU A 28 -17.65 -15.19 0.76
C GLU A 28 -16.15 -15.46 0.77
N LEU A 29 -15.49 -15.35 1.93
CA LEU A 29 -14.07 -15.64 2.07
C LEU A 29 -13.74 -17.09 1.70
N ASN A 30 -14.57 -18.04 2.12
CA ASN A 30 -14.40 -19.45 1.78
C ASN A 30 -14.59 -19.70 0.28
N ARG A 31 -15.57 -19.05 -0.36
CA ARG A 31 -15.77 -19.12 -1.81
C ARG A 31 -14.55 -18.56 -2.57
N LEU A 32 -14.10 -17.36 -2.21
CA LEU A 32 -12.92 -16.72 -2.81
C LEU A 32 -11.65 -17.58 -2.63
N LYS A 33 -11.51 -18.24 -1.48
CA LYS A 33 -10.40 -19.18 -1.25
C LYS A 33 -10.40 -20.34 -2.24
N ILE A 34 -11.56 -20.95 -2.48
CA ILE A 34 -11.70 -22.08 -3.41
C ILE A 34 -11.43 -21.61 -4.86
N GLU A 35 -11.98 -20.46 -5.24
CA GLU A 35 -11.76 -19.89 -6.58
C GLU A 35 -10.28 -19.58 -6.82
N LEU A 36 -9.59 -18.99 -5.85
CA LEU A 36 -8.15 -18.73 -5.95
C LEU A 36 -7.33 -20.03 -6.06
N LEU A 37 -7.66 -21.06 -5.27
CA LEU A 37 -6.98 -22.35 -5.37
C LEU A 37 -7.17 -23.01 -6.73
N PHE A 38 -8.36 -22.87 -7.32
CA PHE A 38 -8.62 -23.35 -8.67
C PHE A 38 -7.81 -22.59 -9.72
N LEU A 39 -7.74 -21.26 -9.62
CA LEU A 39 -6.95 -20.42 -10.52
C LEU A 39 -5.45 -20.73 -10.46
N LEU A 40 -4.95 -21.10 -9.28
CA LEU A 40 -3.55 -21.48 -9.08
C LEU A 40 -3.27 -22.95 -9.42
N ASP A 41 -4.26 -23.73 -9.85
CA ASP A 41 -4.17 -25.19 -10.01
C ASP A 41 -3.62 -25.88 -8.74
N SER A 42 -4.01 -25.36 -7.57
CA SER A 42 -3.47 -25.75 -6.26
C SER A 42 -1.95 -25.57 -6.08
N GLY A 43 -1.27 -24.90 -7.01
CA GLY A 43 0.14 -24.51 -6.94
C GLY A 43 0.36 -23.33 -5.99
N VAL A 44 0.39 -23.60 -4.69
CA VAL A 44 0.51 -22.59 -3.62
C VAL A 44 1.91 -22.50 -3.01
N THR A 45 2.86 -23.28 -3.52
CA THR A 45 4.23 -23.35 -3.02
C THR A 45 5.22 -22.85 -4.05
N VAL A 46 6.26 -22.14 -3.60
CA VAL A 46 7.39 -21.73 -4.43
C VAL A 46 8.68 -22.27 -3.83
N SER A 47 9.68 -22.55 -4.67
CA SER A 47 11.02 -22.92 -4.18
C SER A 47 11.77 -21.69 -3.66
N SER A 48 12.72 -21.89 -2.74
CA SER A 48 13.59 -20.80 -2.22
C SER A 48 14.24 -20.01 -3.35
N ARG A 49 14.78 -20.73 -4.36
CA ARG A 49 15.40 -20.11 -5.53
C ARG A 49 14.46 -19.16 -6.28
N VAL A 50 13.21 -19.57 -6.52
CA VAL A 50 12.23 -18.74 -7.24
C VAL A 50 11.82 -17.54 -6.39
N PHE A 51 11.64 -17.73 -5.09
CA PHE A 51 11.34 -16.65 -4.15
C PHE A 51 12.46 -15.60 -4.13
N GLU A 52 13.72 -16.03 -3.96
CA GLU A 52 14.90 -15.16 -3.96
C GLU A 52 15.04 -14.38 -5.26
N SER A 53 14.94 -15.05 -6.42
CA SER A 53 15.02 -14.37 -7.71
C SER A 53 13.91 -13.33 -7.92
N TYR A 54 12.72 -13.56 -7.36
CA TYR A 54 11.63 -12.59 -7.43
C TYR A 54 11.84 -11.39 -6.49
N CYS A 55 12.40 -11.61 -5.29
CA CYS A 55 12.82 -10.53 -4.39
C CYS A 55 13.86 -9.62 -5.05
N GLU A 56 14.93 -10.20 -5.61
CA GLU A 56 15.96 -9.44 -6.34
C GLU A 56 15.38 -8.62 -7.50
N TYR A 57 14.43 -9.20 -8.23
CA TYR A 57 13.72 -8.51 -9.31
C TYR A 57 12.95 -7.29 -8.80
N LEU A 58 12.17 -7.44 -7.72
CA LEU A 58 11.38 -6.35 -7.14
C LEU A 58 12.26 -5.23 -6.58
N GLU A 59 13.35 -5.57 -5.89
CA GLU A 59 14.31 -4.59 -5.36
C GLU A 59 14.91 -3.73 -6.49
N LYS A 60 15.27 -4.36 -7.61
CA LYS A 60 15.76 -3.65 -8.79
C LYS A 60 14.71 -2.74 -9.41
N GLU A 61 13.46 -3.19 -9.50
CA GLU A 61 12.36 -2.39 -10.07
C GLU A 61 12.05 -1.16 -9.21
N MET A 62 12.09 -1.29 -7.88
CA MET A 62 11.92 -0.16 -6.96
C MET A 62 13.02 0.90 -7.14
N LEU A 63 14.29 0.48 -7.20
CA LEU A 63 15.41 1.40 -7.42
C LEU A 63 15.36 2.09 -8.78
N CYS A 64 14.92 1.38 -9.83
CA CYS A 64 14.74 1.95 -11.17
C CYS A 64 13.59 2.96 -11.21
N THR A 65 12.49 2.67 -10.52
CA THR A 65 11.34 3.57 -10.40
C THR A 65 11.72 4.86 -9.68
N ASP A 66 12.47 4.77 -8.58
CA ASP A 66 12.95 5.95 -7.85
C ASP A 66 13.93 6.79 -8.67
N ALA A 67 14.86 6.14 -9.39
CA ALA A 67 15.78 6.84 -10.30
C ALA A 67 15.02 7.58 -11.43
N THR A 68 13.98 6.96 -11.97
CA THR A 68 13.15 7.57 -13.04
C THR A 68 12.38 8.79 -12.51
N ARG A 69 11.81 8.71 -11.30
CA ARG A 69 11.14 9.84 -10.64
C ARG A 69 12.11 10.97 -10.28
N MET A 70 13.33 10.64 -9.89
CA MET A 70 14.38 11.64 -9.61
C MET A 70 14.78 12.40 -10.88
N ILE A 71 14.93 11.70 -12.01
CA ILE A 71 15.24 12.29 -13.32
C ILE A 71 14.09 13.20 -13.80
N GLU A 72 12.84 12.75 -13.67
CA GLU A 72 11.66 13.56 -14.04
C GLU A 72 11.56 14.84 -13.21
N ARG A 73 11.80 14.77 -11.89
CA ARG A 73 11.84 15.93 -11.01
C ARG A 73 12.96 16.92 -11.37
N LEU A 74 14.13 16.41 -11.77
CA LEU A 74 15.26 17.24 -12.18
C LEU A 74 15.03 17.89 -13.56
N ALA A 75 14.38 17.18 -14.48
CA ALA A 75 14.02 17.69 -15.81
C ALA A 75 13.02 18.86 -15.74
N ILE A 76 12.06 18.83 -14.80
CA ILE A 76 11.12 19.92 -14.56
C ILE A 76 11.83 21.13 -13.92
N SER A 77 12.72 20.87 -12.94
CA SER A 77 13.47 21.91 -12.22
C SER A 77 14.41 22.71 -13.11
N ASN A 78 14.94 22.12 -14.19
CA ASN A 78 15.89 22.78 -15.09
C ASN A 78 15.23 23.66 -16.16
N SER A 79 13.89 23.75 -16.22
CA SER A 79 13.16 24.53 -17.23
C SER A 79 12.66 25.91 -16.77
N ILE A 80 12.87 26.26 -15.49
CA ILE A 80 12.44 27.53 -14.92
C ILE A 80 13.69 28.39 -14.68
N ASP A 81 14.24 28.94 -15.76
CA ASP A 81 15.22 30.03 -15.72
C ASP A 81 15.21 30.76 -17.08
N ASP A 82 14.04 31.25 -17.51
CA ASP A 82 13.97 32.38 -18.44
C ASP A 82 12.61 33.12 -18.34
N VAL A 83 12.69 34.37 -17.88
CA VAL A 83 11.78 35.50 -18.16
C VAL A 83 10.44 35.63 -17.37
N THR A 84 10.49 36.63 -16.46
CA THR A 84 9.48 37.64 -16.02
C THR A 84 8.27 37.26 -15.14
N GLU A 85 8.34 37.75 -13.90
CA GLU A 85 7.41 38.73 -13.28
C GLU A 85 5.99 38.78 -13.87
N ILE A 86 4.95 38.39 -13.10
CA ILE A 86 3.88 39.30 -12.63
C ILE A 86 3.05 38.69 -11.46
N SER A 87 2.76 39.55 -10.48
CA SER A 87 1.54 39.69 -9.68
C SER A 87 1.15 38.68 -8.58
N VAL A 88 1.24 39.22 -7.35
CA VAL A 88 0.41 39.04 -6.14
C VAL A 88 -0.99 38.48 -6.40
N GLU A 89 -1.42 37.50 -5.58
CA GLU A 89 -2.72 37.42 -4.88
C GLU A 89 -2.70 36.21 -3.91
N ASP A 90 -3.02 36.48 -2.65
CA ASP A 90 -3.04 35.55 -1.53
C ASP A 90 -4.26 34.60 -1.61
N THR A 91 -4.06 33.29 -1.51
CA THR A 91 -5.10 32.37 -1.00
C THR A 91 -4.46 31.16 -0.34
N GLN A 92 -4.58 31.10 0.99
CA GLN A 92 -4.15 29.96 1.81
C GLN A 92 -4.93 28.69 1.44
N THR A 93 -4.33 27.81 0.66
CA THR A 93 -4.74 26.40 0.61
C THR A 93 -4.05 25.66 1.76
N SER A 94 -4.70 25.64 2.92
CA SER A 94 -4.31 24.82 4.07
C SER A 94 -4.47 23.34 3.71
N SER A 95 -3.37 22.58 3.84
CA SER A 95 -3.34 21.14 3.59
C SER A 95 -4.21 20.36 4.60
N PRO A 96 -4.77 19.19 4.24
CA PRO A 96 -5.73 18.43 5.05
C PRO A 96 -5.22 17.89 6.40
N LEU A 97 -3.94 18.11 6.74
CA LEU A 97 -3.29 17.58 7.94
C LEU A 97 -3.43 18.50 9.17
N GLN A 98 -3.87 19.75 9.02
CA GLN A 98 -3.98 20.69 10.15
C GLN A 98 -5.30 20.57 10.93
N ILE A 99 -6.38 20.08 10.30
CA ILE A 99 -7.70 19.96 10.94
C ILE A 99 -7.73 18.83 11.99
N LEU A 100 -6.92 17.77 11.83
CA LEU A 100 -6.94 16.64 12.76
C LEU A 100 -6.23 16.94 14.10
N MET A 101 -5.24 17.83 14.10
CA MET A 101 -4.43 18.09 15.31
C MET A 101 -5.09 19.05 16.30
N GLN A 102 -6.07 19.86 15.87
CA GLN A 102 -6.82 20.73 16.80
C GLN A 102 -7.93 19.98 17.56
N SER A 103 -8.49 18.91 16.98
CA SER A 103 -9.53 18.12 17.65
C SER A 103 -9.03 17.34 18.87
N GLN A 104 -7.73 17.00 18.92
CA GLN A 104 -7.17 16.24 20.04
C GLN A 104 -6.79 17.12 21.24
N SER A 105 -6.68 18.44 21.06
CA SER A 105 -6.41 19.37 22.16
C SER A 105 -7.66 19.68 22.99
N GLU A 106 -8.85 19.71 22.38
CA GLU A 106 -10.07 20.12 23.10
C GLU A 106 -10.68 19.00 23.97
N ILE A 107 -10.33 17.74 23.71
CA ILE A 107 -10.88 16.61 24.48
C ILE A 107 -10.22 16.48 25.87
N SER A 108 -9.05 17.08 26.11
CA SER A 108 -8.35 16.97 27.39
C SER A 108 -8.81 17.98 28.46
N LEU A 109 -9.74 18.89 28.16
CA LEU A 109 -10.19 19.92 29.11
C LEU A 109 -11.62 19.68 29.65
N THR A 110 -12.18 18.48 29.47
CA THR A 110 -13.48 18.10 30.05
C THR A 110 -13.40 16.72 30.73
N LEU A 111 -12.47 16.58 31.68
CA LEU A 111 -12.50 15.56 32.73
C LEU A 111 -11.91 16.13 34.02
#